data_AF-A0A804QEU9-F1
#
_entry.id   AF-A0A804QEU9-F1
#
_cell.length_a   1.000
_cell.length_b   1.000
_cell.length_c   1.000
_cell.angle_alpha   90.00
_cell.angle_beta   90.00
_cell.angle_gamma   90.00
#
_symmetry.space_group_name_H-M   'P 1'
#
loop_
_entity.id
_entity.type
_entity.pdbx_description
1 polymer ?
#
loop_
_entity_poly.entity_id
_entity_poly.type
_entity_poly.pdbx_seq_one_letter_code
_entity_poly.pdbx_strand_id
1 'polypeptide(L)'
;MGLVMCVVSVIASVDSVGSYHASSLFVATRPPTSGVVSRGIGVEGVSTVLAGLWGTGVGSATITENVHTIVVTKMGSRRAVGFSAILLVLLSIVGKVDAFIASIHDVMVAALLCFMWAMLCALGLSNLRYRATGSSRNSIIVGLALFLSLSVPSYFQ
;
A
#
# COMPACT_ATOMS: atom_id res chain seq x y z
N MET A 1 9.87 -14.35 -15.28
CA MET A 1 8.98 -13.19 -15.07
C MET A 1 7.67 -13.55 -14.36
N GLY A 2 6.88 -14.52 -14.84
CA GLY A 2 5.61 -14.91 -14.20
C GLY A 2 5.72 -15.21 -12.70
N LEU A 3 6.68 -16.04 -12.28
CA LEU A 3 6.91 -16.37 -10.86
C LEU A 3 7.19 -15.12 -10.02
N VAL A 4 8.01 -14.20 -10.52
CA VAL A 4 8.34 -12.94 -9.82
C VAL A 4 7.07 -12.11 -9.62
N MET A 5 6.24 -12.00 -10.66
CA MET A 5 4.96 -11.30 -10.56
C MET A 5 4.03 -11.96 -9.54
N CYS A 6 3.94 -13.30 -9.51
CA CYS A 6 3.16 -14.01 -8.51
C CYS A 6 3.63 -13.71 -7.08
N VAL A 7 4.94 -13.72 -6.85
CA VAL A 7 5.52 -13.39 -5.53
C VAL A 7 5.20 -11.93 -5.15
N VAL A 8 5.38 -10.99 -6.08
CA VAL A 8 5.04 -9.57 -5.86
C VAL A 8 3.56 -9.38 -5.55
N SER A 9 2.66 -10.07 -6.25
CA SER A 9 1.21 -10.01 -5.98
C SER A 9 0.86 -10.54 -4.58
N VAL A 10 1.54 -11.59 -4.10
CA VAL A 10 1.34 -12.09 -2.74
C VAL A 10 1.82 -11.07 -1.71
N ILE A 11 2.98 -10.45 -1.93
CA ILE A 11 3.50 -9.39 -1.05
C ILE A 11 2.55 -8.19 -1.00
N ALA A 12 2.07 -7.72 -2.16
CA ALA A 12 1.10 -6.64 -2.25
C ALA A 12 -0.21 -6.98 -1.52
N SER A 13 -0.68 -8.23 -1.63
CA SER A 13 -1.87 -8.69 -0.90
C SER A 13 -1.67 -8.65 0.62
N VAL A 14 -0.49 -9.03 1.11
CA VAL A 14 -0.15 -8.96 2.54
C VAL A 14 -0.13 -7.50 3.04
N ASP A 15 0.44 -6.59 2.26
CA ASP A 15 0.44 -5.16 2.58
C ASP A 15 -0.99 -4.60 2.65
N SER A 16 -1.81 -4.90 1.63
CA SER A 16 -3.22 -4.49 1.60
C SER A 16 -4.03 -5.01 2.78
N VAL A 17 -3.82 -6.26 3.22
CA VAL A 17 -4.46 -6.80 4.43
C VAL A 17 -4.06 -6.00 5.68
N GLY A 18 -2.78 -5.63 5.79
CA GLY A 18 -2.28 -4.76 6.85
C GLY A 18 -2.95 -3.39 6.83
N SER A 19 -3.06 -2.78 5.66
CA SER A 19 -3.69 -1.48 5.43
C SER A 19 -5.20 -1.50 5.69
N TYR A 20 -5.91 -2.59 5.37
CA TYR A 20 -7.32 -2.76 5.73
C TYR A 20 -7.52 -2.85 7.25
N HIS A 21 -6.64 -3.55 7.96
CA HIS A 21 -6.69 -3.61 9.42
C HIS A 21 -6.41 -2.25 10.05
N ALA A 22 -5.36 -1.56 9.59
CA ALA A 22 -4.99 -0.24 10.11
C ALA A 22 -6.10 0.79 9.85
N SER A 23 -6.60 0.89 8.61
CA SER A 23 -7.69 1.81 8.25
C SER A 23 -8.98 1.52 9.04
N SER A 24 -9.36 0.25 9.17
CA SER A 24 -10.53 -0.14 9.97
C SER A 24 -10.36 0.20 11.45
N LEU A 25 -9.16 0.05 12.00
CA LEU A 25 -8.87 0.43 13.38
C LEU A 25 -9.01 1.95 13.58
N PHE A 26 -8.55 2.76 12.61
CA PHE A 26 -8.64 4.22 12.71
C PHE A 26 -10.05 4.77 12.46
N VAL A 27 -10.85 4.13 11.59
CA VAL A 27 -12.21 4.61 11.24
C VAL A 27 -13.28 4.01 12.14
N ALA A 28 -13.25 2.69 12.34
CA ALA A 28 -14.32 1.93 12.97
C ALA A 28 -13.94 1.34 14.33
N THR A 29 -12.71 1.58 14.81
CA THR A 29 -12.15 1.06 16.09
C THR A 29 -12.29 -0.45 16.28
N ARG A 30 -12.47 -1.19 15.18
CA ARG A 30 -12.70 -2.64 15.15
C ARG A 30 -11.94 -3.26 13.99
N PRO A 31 -11.45 -4.51 14.13
CA PRO A 31 -10.85 -5.23 13.02
C PRO A 31 -11.90 -5.54 11.94
N PRO A 32 -11.51 -5.53 10.66
CA PRO A 32 -12.42 -5.86 9.56
C PRO A 32 -12.77 -7.35 9.61
N THR A 33 -13.99 -7.71 9.20
CA THR A 33 -14.40 -9.11 9.07
C THR A 33 -13.69 -9.77 7.89
N SER A 34 -13.44 -11.07 7.97
CA SER A 34 -12.75 -11.82 6.90
C SER A 34 -13.44 -11.69 5.54
N GLY A 35 -14.78 -11.57 5.53
CA GLY A 35 -15.54 -11.34 4.30
C GLY A 35 -15.26 -9.98 3.65
N VAL A 36 -15.01 -8.93 4.44
CA VAL A 36 -14.65 -7.60 3.91
C VAL A 36 -13.24 -7.62 3.33
N VAL A 37 -12.30 -8.25 4.02
CA VAL A 37 -10.91 -8.40 3.55
C VAL A 37 -10.85 -9.21 2.26
N SER A 38 -11.55 -10.34 2.22
CA SER A 38 -11.60 -11.20 1.02
C SER A 38 -12.19 -10.47 -0.18
N ARG A 39 -13.26 -9.68 0.02
CA ARG A 39 -13.83 -8.85 -1.05
C ARG A 39 -12.88 -7.73 -1.49
N GLY A 40 -12.16 -7.10 -0.56
CA GLY A 40 -11.15 -6.09 -0.87
C GLY A 40 -10.05 -6.64 -1.78
N ILE A 41 -9.41 -7.73 -1.36
CA ILE A 41 -8.37 -8.41 -2.16
C ILE A 41 -8.93 -8.92 -3.50
N GLY A 42 -10.17 -9.41 -3.51
CA GLY A 42 -10.82 -9.85 -4.75
C GLY A 42 -10.98 -8.71 -5.76
N VAL A 43 -11.40 -7.52 -5.32
CA VAL A 43 -11.51 -6.34 -6.20
C VAL A 43 -10.14 -5.84 -6.66
N GLU A 44 -9.13 -5.90 -5.80
CA GLU A 44 -7.75 -5.52 -6.10
C GLU A 44 -7.10 -6.44 -7.16
N GLY A 45 -7.43 -7.74 -7.11
CA GLY A 45 -7.07 -8.68 -8.16
C GLY A 45 -7.74 -8.35 -9.50
N VAL A 46 -9.04 -8.02 -9.48
CA VAL A 46 -9.77 -7.62 -10.70
C VAL A 46 -9.21 -6.31 -11.27
N SER A 47 -8.93 -5.31 -10.43
CA SER A 47 -8.33 -4.05 -10.88
C SER A 47 -6.92 -4.26 -11.45
N THR A 48 -6.14 -5.18 -10.89
CA THR A 48 -4.83 -5.57 -11.43
C THR A 48 -4.95 -6.21 -12.82
N VAL A 49 -5.93 -7.09 -13.04
CA VAL A 49 -6.19 -7.67 -14.37
C VAL A 49 -6.58 -6.59 -15.37
N LEU A 50 -7.48 -5.68 -14.99
CA LEU A 50 -7.89 -4.55 -15.84
C LEU A 50 -6.71 -3.62 -16.17
N ALA A 51 -5.87 -3.32 -15.19
CA ALA A 51 -4.66 -2.52 -15.37
C ALA A 51 -3.68 -3.17 -16.36
N GLY A 52 -3.48 -4.49 -16.22
CA GLY A 52 -2.67 -5.28 -17.16
C GLY A 52 -3.23 -5.26 -18.59
N LEU A 53 -4.56 -5.40 -18.75
CA LEU A 53 -5.22 -5.33 -20.06
C LEU A 53 -5.13 -3.95 -20.71
N TRP A 54 -5.18 -2.88 -19.92
CA TRP A 54 -5.03 -1.51 -20.40
C TRP A 54 -3.57 -1.10 -20.68
N GLY A 55 -2.62 -1.99 -20.38
CA GLY A 55 -1.20 -1.78 -20.69
C GLY A 55 -0.46 -0.89 -19.68
N THR A 56 -0.94 -0.74 -18.45
CA THR A 56 -0.20 0.00 -17.41
C THR A 56 1.12 -0.69 -17.07
N GLY A 57 1.20 -2.02 -17.23
CA GLY A 57 2.36 -2.83 -16.88
C GLY A 57 2.59 -2.98 -15.37
N VAL A 58 1.70 -2.45 -14.53
CA VAL A 58 1.78 -2.46 -13.07
C VAL A 58 0.46 -2.91 -12.46
N GLY A 59 0.56 -3.66 -11.36
CA GLY A 59 -0.60 -4.11 -10.59
C GLY A 59 -1.24 -2.97 -9.78
N SER A 60 -2.49 -3.19 -9.39
CA SER A 60 -3.22 -2.29 -8.51
C SER A 60 -3.04 -2.78 -7.08
N ALA A 61 -2.67 -1.88 -6.17
CA ALA A 61 -2.57 -2.17 -4.74
C ALA A 61 -3.23 -1.09 -3.88
N THR A 62 -3.53 -1.41 -2.63
CA THR A 62 -4.04 -0.41 -1.68
C THR A 62 -2.96 0.62 -1.34
N ILE A 63 -3.25 1.90 -1.56
CA ILE A 63 -2.35 3.00 -1.24
C ILE A 63 -2.36 3.23 0.28
N THR A 64 -1.26 2.84 0.92
CA THR A 64 -1.08 2.89 2.37
C THR A 64 -0.97 4.32 2.92
N GLU A 65 -0.58 5.28 2.09
CA GLU A 65 -0.55 6.71 2.41
C GLU A 65 -1.96 7.24 2.74
N ASN A 66 -2.99 6.69 2.09
CA ASN A 66 -4.37 7.06 2.39
C ASN A 66 -4.76 6.70 3.83
N VAL A 67 -4.15 5.65 4.41
CA VAL A 67 -4.35 5.30 5.83
C VAL A 67 -3.84 6.43 6.72
N HIS A 68 -2.66 6.98 6.42
CA HIS A 68 -2.13 8.13 7.15
C HIS A 68 -3.00 9.37 6.96
N THR A 69 -3.50 9.62 5.76
CA THR A 69 -4.43 10.74 5.50
C THR A 69 -5.69 10.61 6.35
N ILE A 70 -6.26 9.41 6.51
CA ILE A 70 -7.41 9.17 7.39
C ILE A 70 -7.06 9.50 8.85
N VAL A 71 -5.86 9.12 9.31
CA VAL A 71 -5.40 9.41 10.68
C VAL A 71 -5.30 10.92 10.94
N VAL A 72 -4.82 11.68 9.96
CA VAL A 72 -4.63 13.13 10.08
C VAL A 72 -5.95 13.88 9.90
N THR A 73 -6.70 13.59 8.85
CA THR A 73 -7.95 14.29 8.51
C THR A 73 -9.14 13.85 9.36
N LYS A 74 -9.03 12.70 10.05
CA LYS A 74 -10.12 12.05 10.80
C LYS A 74 -11.36 11.77 9.95
N MET A 75 -11.18 11.58 8.63
CA MET A 75 -12.29 11.39 7.71
C MET A 75 -12.17 10.06 6.94
N GLY A 76 -12.99 9.09 7.32
CA GLY A 76 -13.12 7.78 6.65
C GLY A 76 -14.31 7.67 5.70
N SER A 77 -14.70 8.76 5.02
CA SER A 77 -15.92 8.80 4.20
C SER A 77 -15.72 8.15 2.82
N ARG A 78 -16.55 7.15 2.49
CA ARG A 78 -16.57 6.52 1.15
C ARG A 78 -16.89 7.50 0.02
N ARG A 79 -17.67 8.56 0.30
CA ARG A 79 -17.99 9.58 -0.70
C ARG A 79 -16.76 10.37 -1.13
N ALA A 80 -15.86 10.65 -0.19
CA ALA A 80 -14.61 11.34 -0.51
C ALA A 80 -13.71 10.49 -1.42
N VAL A 81 -13.61 9.19 -1.14
CA VAL A 81 -12.85 8.23 -1.98
C VAL A 81 -13.49 8.09 -3.38
N GLY A 82 -14.82 8.08 -3.46
CA GLY A 82 -15.51 8.06 -4.76
C GLY A 82 -15.27 9.34 -5.57
N PHE A 83 -15.31 10.50 -4.91
CA PHE A 83 -15.01 11.79 -5.55
C PHE A 83 -13.56 11.85 -6.06
N SER A 84 -12.59 11.40 -5.25
CA SER A 84 -11.18 11.38 -5.68
C SER A 84 -10.97 10.43 -6.86
N ALA A 85 -11.62 9.27 -6.90
CA ALA A 85 -11.54 8.35 -8.03
C ALA A 85 -12.07 8.98 -9.33
N ILE A 86 -13.22 9.67 -9.28
CA ILE A 86 -13.77 10.38 -10.45
C ILE A 86 -12.81 11.49 -10.90
N LEU A 87 -12.28 12.26 -9.95
CA LEU A 87 -11.35 13.34 -10.25
C LEU A 87 -10.06 12.83 -10.90
N LEU A 88 -9.51 11.70 -10.43
CA LEU A 88 -8.34 11.07 -11.06
C LEU A 88 -8.62 10.57 -12.47
N VAL A 89 -9.79 9.98 -12.72
CA VAL A 89 -10.21 9.59 -14.09
C VAL A 89 -10.31 10.81 -15.01
N LEU A 90 -10.88 11.92 -14.52
CA LEU A 90 -10.98 13.15 -15.30
C LEU A 90 -9.60 13.75 -15.59
N LEU A 91 -8.70 13.79 -14.59
CA LEU A 91 -7.35 14.30 -14.79
C LEU A 91 -6.54 13.44 -15.77
N SER A 92 -6.70 12.12 -15.73
CA SER A 92 -6.03 11.18 -16.65
C SER A 92 -6.47 11.35 -18.12
N ILE A 93 -7.62 11.97 -18.40
CA ILE A 93 -8.05 12.27 -19.78
C ILE A 93 -7.39 13.57 -20.28
N VAL A 94 -7.04 14.47 -19.37
CA VAL A 94 -6.44 15.77 -19.71
C VAL A 94 -4.92 15.60 -19.83
N GLY A 95 -4.44 15.18 -21.00
CA GLY A 95 -3.00 14.93 -21.23
C GLY A 95 -2.05 16.11 -20.97
N LYS A 96 -2.56 17.35 -20.87
CA LYS A 96 -1.76 18.51 -20.40
C LYS A 96 -1.34 18.37 -18.93
N VAL A 97 -2.19 17.77 -18.10
CA VAL A 97 -1.89 17.50 -16.69
C VAL A 97 -0.81 16.44 -16.60
N ASP A 98 -0.92 15.36 -17.38
CA ASP A 98 0.10 14.32 -17.44
C ASP A 98 1.45 14.85 -17.95
N ALA A 99 1.43 15.72 -18.97
CA ALA A 99 2.64 16.38 -19.47
C ALA A 99 3.30 17.27 -18.41
N PHE A 100 2.49 17.96 -17.60
CA PHE A 100 3.02 18.74 -16.48
C PHE A 100 3.63 17.85 -15.40
N ILE A 101 2.97 16.75 -15.03
CA ILE A 101 3.51 15.78 -14.06
C ILE A 101 4.81 15.14 -14.59
N ALA A 102 4.86 14.81 -15.88
CA ALA A 102 6.06 14.27 -16.53
C ALA A 102 7.23 15.27 -16.61
N SER A 103 6.97 16.57 -16.43
CA SER A 103 8.02 17.60 -16.39
C SER A 103 8.73 17.71 -15.03
N ILE A 104 8.20 17.05 -14.00
CA ILE A 104 8.79 17.03 -12.66
C ILE A 104 10.15 16.31 -12.71
N HIS A 105 11.16 16.90 -12.08
CA HIS A 105 12.51 16.32 -12.06
C HIS A 105 12.55 15.00 -11.29
N ASP A 106 13.26 14.01 -11.82
CA ASP A 106 13.37 12.67 -11.21
C ASP A 106 13.89 12.70 -9.77
N VAL A 107 14.77 13.65 -9.44
CA VAL A 107 15.29 13.83 -8.07
C VAL A 107 14.17 14.17 -7.09
N MET A 108 13.18 14.97 -7.50
CA MET A 108 12.02 15.29 -6.66
C MET A 108 11.12 14.07 -6.48
N VAL A 109 10.91 13.29 -7.55
CA VAL A 109 10.11 12.06 -7.50
C VAL A 109 10.76 11.03 -6.57
N ALA A 110 12.07 10.85 -6.65
CA ALA A 110 12.83 9.96 -5.77
C ALA A 110 12.76 10.40 -4.29
N ALA A 111 12.84 11.71 -4.01
CA ALA A 111 12.69 12.23 -2.66
C ALA A 111 11.28 11.97 -2.09
N LEU A 112 10.23 12.20 -2.90
CA LEU A 112 8.85 11.91 -2.51
C LEU A 112 8.63 10.42 -2.23
N LEU A 113 9.13 9.55 -3.11
CA LEU A 113 9.09 8.11 -2.90
C LEU A 113 9.77 7.74 -1.58
N CYS A 114 10.97 8.24 -1.30
CA CYS A 114 11.68 7.97 -0.04
C CYS A 114 10.81 8.25 1.20
N PHE A 115 10.10 9.38 1.23
CA PHE A 115 9.15 9.69 2.30
C PHE A 115 7.95 8.73 2.34
N MET A 116 7.43 8.33 1.18
CA MET A 116 6.32 7.37 1.09
C MET A 116 6.73 5.99 1.64
N TRP A 117 7.88 5.45 1.23
CA TRP A 117 8.42 4.20 1.77
C TRP A 117 8.71 4.28 3.27
N ALA A 118 9.20 5.43 3.77
CA ALA A 118 9.40 5.65 5.20
C ALA A 118 8.08 5.62 5.98
N MET A 119 7.02 6.22 5.44
CA MET A 119 5.68 6.12 6.03
C MET A 119 5.14 4.69 6.01
N LEU A 120 5.38 3.93 4.93
CA LEU A 120 5.02 2.51 4.83
C LEU A 120 5.67 1.69 5.97
N CYS A 121 6.98 1.86 6.14
CA CYS A 121 7.75 1.24 7.23
C CYS A 121 7.20 1.66 8.61
N ALA A 122 6.88 2.93 8.80
CA ALA A 122 6.30 3.44 10.04
C ALA A 122 4.94 2.79 10.34
N LEU A 123 4.07 2.62 9.34
CA LEU A 123 2.81 1.92 9.52
C LEU A 123 3.04 0.46 9.89
N GLY A 124 3.94 -0.23 9.19
CA GLY A 124 4.33 -1.61 9.50
C GLY A 124 4.78 -1.77 10.96
N LEU A 125 5.70 -0.92 11.42
CA LEU A 125 6.16 -0.92 12.81
C LEU A 125 5.05 -0.58 13.80
N SER A 126 4.15 0.35 13.46
CA SER A 126 3.04 0.74 14.33
C SER A 126 2.07 -0.44 14.58
N ASN A 127 1.85 -1.28 13.57
CA ASN A 127 1.01 -2.47 13.69
C ASN A 127 1.61 -3.54 14.62
N LEU A 128 2.95 -3.59 14.75
CA LEU A 128 3.62 -4.51 15.67
C LEU A 128 3.28 -4.22 17.13
N ARG A 129 3.03 -2.95 17.48
CA ARG A 129 2.69 -2.55 18.86
C ARG A 129 1.41 -3.21 19.36
N TYR A 130 0.47 -3.50 18.47
CA TYR A 130 -0.82 -4.09 18.83
C TYR A 130 -0.77 -5.61 19.05
N ARG A 131 0.27 -6.32 18.59
CA ARG A 131 0.31 -7.80 18.65
C ARG A 131 1.59 -8.41 19.25
N ALA A 132 2.64 -7.65 19.53
CA ALA A 132 3.97 -8.25 19.75
C ALA A 132 4.76 -7.82 21.00
N THR A 133 4.30 -6.90 21.85
CA THR A 133 5.16 -6.36 22.91
C THR A 133 5.39 -7.28 24.13
N GLY A 134 4.79 -8.48 24.18
CA GLY A 134 4.89 -9.38 25.36
C GLY A 134 5.55 -10.74 25.13
N SER A 135 5.79 -11.19 23.90
CA SER A 135 6.27 -12.55 23.62
C SER A 135 7.59 -12.54 22.87
N SER A 136 8.63 -13.12 23.48
CA SER A 136 9.97 -13.28 22.88
C SER A 136 9.92 -13.89 21.47
N ARG A 137 9.03 -14.87 21.25
CA ARG A 137 8.85 -15.51 19.95
C ARG A 137 8.49 -14.52 18.85
N ASN A 138 7.54 -13.61 19.11
CA ASN A 138 7.09 -12.66 18.10
C ASN A 138 8.20 -11.64 17.78
N SER A 139 8.94 -11.18 18.80
CA SER A 139 10.09 -10.28 18.62
C SER A 139 11.21 -10.92 17.80
N ILE A 140 11.51 -12.20 18.01
CA ILE A 140 12.51 -12.94 17.22
C ILE A 140 12.07 -13.04 15.74
N ILE A 141 10.79 -13.35 15.47
CA ILE A 141 10.28 -13.46 14.10
C ILE A 141 10.41 -12.11 13.37
N VAL A 142 10.00 -11.01 14.02
CA VAL A 142 10.13 -9.66 13.45
C VAL A 142 11.59 -9.30 13.22
N GLY A 143 12.46 -9.54 14.22
CA GLY A 143 13.88 -9.24 14.12
C GLY A 143 14.56 -10.00 12.98
N LEU A 144 14.25 -11.29 12.83
CA LEU A 144 14.76 -12.12 11.75
C LEU A 144 14.27 -11.64 10.38
N ALA A 145 12.98 -11.27 10.26
CA ALA A 145 12.41 -10.74 9.03
C ALA A 145 13.10 -9.44 8.59
N LEU A 146 13.33 -8.51 9.53
CA LEU A 146 14.05 -7.26 9.25
C LEU A 146 15.52 -7.50 8.87
N PHE A 147 16.20 -8.40 9.59
CA PHE A 147 17.59 -8.75 9.29
C PHE A 147 17.73 -9.33 7.88
N LEU A 148 16.93 -10.34 7.54
CA LEU A 148 16.97 -10.96 6.22
C LEU A 148 16.58 -9.97 5.11
N SER A 149 15.58 -9.11 5.35
CA SER A 149 15.16 -8.10 4.36
C SER A 149 16.25 -7.08 4.03
N LEU A 150 17.15 -6.77 4.98
CA LEU A 150 18.24 -5.80 4.78
C LEU A 150 19.55 -6.46 4.33
N SER A 151 19.83 -7.68 4.80
CA SER A 151 21.10 -8.38 4.53
C SER A 151 21.11 -9.16 3.21
N VAL A 152 19.98 -9.71 2.78
CA VAL A 152 19.92 -10.48 1.52
C VAL A 152 20.21 -9.59 0.30
N PRO A 153 19.58 -8.41 0.14
CA PRO A 153 19.87 -7.56 -1.02
C PRO A 153 21.33 -7.11 -1.09
N SER A 154 21.93 -6.78 0.06
CA SER A 154 23.33 -6.31 0.12
C SER A 154 24.36 -7.41 -0.12
N TYR A 155 23.99 -8.68 0.04
CA TYR A 155 24.86 -9.81 -0.26
C TYR A 155 24.97 -10.11 -1.77
N PHE A 156 23.93 -9.82 -2.55
CA PHE A 156 23.86 -10.11 -3.99
C PHE A 156 24.18 -8.89 -4.88
N GLN A 157 24.60 -7.78 -4.29
CA GLN A 157 25.15 -6.61 -5.00
C GLN A 157 26.66 -6.73 -5.17
#